data_AF-A0A2S7NSQ8-F1
#
_entry.id   AF-A0A2S7NSQ8-F1
#
_cell.length_a   1.000
_cell.length_b   1.000
_cell.length_c   1.000
_cell.angle_alpha   90.00
_cell.angle_beta   90.00
_cell.angle_gamma   90.00
#
_symmetry.space_group_name_H-M   'P 1'
#
loop_
_entity.id
_entity.type
_entity.pdbx_description
1 polymer ?
#
loop_
_entity_poly.entity_id
_entity_poly.type
_entity_poly.pdbx_seq_one_letter_code
_entity_poly.pdbx_strand_id
1 'polypeptide(L)'
;MSIFLMDFGAEQYVERKYGYSHGPSVEDVVTGERALTHQQLHSGDQDTRTFDRIAVAQAAKDNPSPDAEKVSIDSSLEEKSFQQQISAFLILEFGVIFHSVIIGLNLGTAGDEFSTLYPVLVFHQSFEGLGIGARMSAIPFPNRVSWMPWFLCAGYGLTTPIAIAIGLGLRTTYNSGSFTANVVSGVLDSISAGILVYTGLVELLARDFLFNPELSHDKKRLTFMICCVLLGTAVMALLGKWA
;
A
#
# COMPACT_ATOMS: atom_id res chain seq x y z
N MET A 1 13.72 6.81 -5.22
CA MET A 1 13.78 5.79 -6.29
C MET A 1 15.18 5.20 -6.49
N SER A 2 16.23 5.99 -6.68
CA SER A 2 17.59 5.45 -6.88
C SER A 2 18.10 4.58 -5.71
N ILE A 3 17.76 4.95 -4.47
CA ILE A 3 18.13 4.16 -3.28
C ILE A 3 17.43 2.80 -3.29
N PHE A 4 16.12 2.76 -3.55
CA PHE A 4 15.36 1.50 -3.65
C PHE A 4 15.87 0.60 -4.78
N LEU A 5 16.16 1.17 -5.96
CA LEU A 5 16.72 0.42 -7.08
C LEU A 5 18.14 -0.10 -6.78
N MET A 6 18.92 0.66 -6.04
CA MET A 6 20.25 0.25 -5.59
C MET A 6 20.16 -0.89 -4.55
N ASP A 7 19.25 -0.80 -3.60
CA ASP A 7 19.04 -1.82 -2.56
C ASP A 7 18.53 -3.14 -3.19
N PHE A 8 17.52 -3.05 -4.04
CA PHE A 8 17.00 -4.19 -4.80
C PHE A 8 18.06 -4.82 -5.72
N GLY A 9 18.88 -3.99 -6.38
CA GLY A 9 19.98 -4.45 -7.22
C GLY A 9 21.10 -5.11 -6.42
N ALA A 10 21.39 -4.61 -5.22
CA ALA A 10 22.37 -5.18 -4.30
C ALA A 10 21.90 -6.55 -3.78
N GLU A 11 20.65 -6.68 -3.38
CA GLU A 11 20.05 -7.96 -2.96
C GLU A 11 20.09 -9.00 -4.08
N GLN A 12 19.63 -8.64 -5.28
CA GLN A 12 19.70 -9.52 -6.46
C GLN A 12 21.13 -9.93 -6.81
N TYR A 13 22.11 -9.04 -6.63
CA TYR A 13 23.53 -9.35 -6.85
C TYR A 13 24.08 -10.33 -5.82
N VAL A 14 23.74 -10.12 -4.54
CA VAL A 14 24.15 -10.99 -3.42
C VAL A 14 23.52 -12.37 -3.56
N GLU A 15 22.24 -12.46 -3.91
CA GLU A 15 21.51 -13.70 -4.14
C GLU A 15 22.11 -14.49 -5.33
N ARG A 16 22.43 -13.81 -6.44
CA ARG A 16 23.07 -14.44 -7.61
C ARG A 16 24.49 -14.93 -7.36
N LYS A 17 25.28 -14.24 -6.53
CA LYS A 17 26.71 -14.52 -6.36
C LYS A 17 26.99 -15.46 -5.19
N TYR A 18 26.19 -15.39 -4.13
CA TYR A 18 26.42 -16.13 -2.89
C TYR A 18 25.32 -17.16 -2.58
N GLY A 19 24.20 -17.18 -3.32
CA GLY A 19 23.16 -18.20 -3.17
C GLY A 19 22.44 -18.20 -1.82
N TYR A 20 22.63 -17.16 -1.00
CA TYR A 20 21.95 -17.01 0.29
C TYR A 20 20.55 -16.45 0.06
N SER A 21 19.56 -17.34 -0.06
CA SER A 21 18.18 -17.00 0.26
C SER A 21 18.09 -16.91 1.78
N HIS A 22 17.73 -15.73 2.30
CA HIS A 22 17.43 -15.41 3.70
C HIS A 22 17.72 -16.55 4.70
N GLY A 23 18.95 -16.54 5.25
CA GLY A 23 19.27 -17.39 6.38
C GLY A 23 18.37 -17.05 7.58
N PRO A 24 18.13 -18.01 8.48
CA PRO A 24 17.28 -17.79 9.65
C PRO A 24 17.81 -16.60 10.44
N SER A 25 16.88 -15.81 10.96
CA SER A 25 17.17 -14.62 11.78
C SER A 25 18.17 -14.96 12.88
N VAL A 26 19.05 -14.03 13.25
CA VAL A 26 20.04 -14.27 14.33
C VAL A 26 19.32 -14.65 15.64
N GLU A 27 18.06 -14.25 15.81
CA GLU A 27 17.15 -14.76 16.84
C GLU A 27 17.01 -16.30 16.84
N ASP A 28 16.83 -16.96 15.67
CA ASP A 28 16.62 -18.42 15.55
C ASP A 28 17.84 -19.24 16.01
N VAL A 29 19.05 -18.69 15.87
CA VAL A 29 20.29 -19.38 16.27
C VAL A 29 20.49 -19.31 17.79
N VAL A 30 19.95 -18.29 18.44
CA VAL A 30 20.15 -18.04 19.88
C VAL A 30 19.06 -18.69 20.74
N THR A 31 17.82 -18.79 20.26
CA THR A 31 16.69 -19.26 21.09
C THR A 31 16.36 -20.75 20.94
N GLY A 32 16.82 -21.43 19.89
CA GLY A 32 16.63 -22.89 19.72
C GLY A 32 15.16 -23.34 19.59
N GLU A 33 14.20 -22.43 19.65
CA GLU A 33 12.80 -22.65 19.33
C GLU A 33 12.56 -22.14 17.92
N ARG A 34 12.03 -23.01 17.06
CA ARG A 34 11.56 -22.65 15.73
C ARG A 34 10.24 -21.89 15.87
N ALA A 35 10.31 -20.68 16.40
CA ALA A 35 9.18 -19.77 16.50
C ALA A 35 8.89 -19.26 15.08
N LEU A 36 7.75 -19.64 14.54
CA LEU A 36 7.22 -19.06 13.32
C LEU A 36 7.16 -17.54 13.52
N THR A 37 8.03 -16.81 12.81
CA THR A 37 8.13 -15.36 12.94
C THR A 37 6.84 -14.72 12.44
N HIS A 38 6.40 -13.70 13.17
CA HIS A 38 5.18 -12.91 12.98
C HIS A 38 5.07 -12.19 11.61
N GLN A 39 6.02 -12.44 10.71
CA GLN A 39 6.26 -11.75 9.45
C GLN A 39 5.94 -12.62 8.22
N GLN A 40 5.78 -13.94 8.39
CA GLN A 40 5.38 -14.86 7.30
C GLN A 40 3.86 -14.96 7.06
N LEU A 41 3.03 -14.36 7.93
CA LEU A 41 1.55 -14.41 7.85
C LEU A 41 0.93 -13.42 6.83
N HIS A 42 1.77 -12.72 6.04
CA HIS A 42 1.35 -11.63 5.15
C HIS A 42 1.40 -11.97 3.64
N SER A 43 1.67 -13.22 3.26
CA SER A 43 1.58 -13.62 1.85
C SER A 43 0.13 -14.00 1.50
N GLY A 44 -0.54 -13.15 0.72
CA GLY A 44 -1.85 -13.43 0.10
C GLY A 44 -1.81 -14.44 -1.04
N ASP A 45 -0.69 -15.17 -1.19
CA ASP A 45 -0.56 -16.34 -2.05
C ASP A 45 -0.20 -17.51 -1.13
N GLN A 46 -1.21 -18.24 -0.66
CA GLN A 46 -1.02 -19.51 0.05
C GLN A 46 -1.41 -20.64 -0.88
N ASP A 47 -0.39 -21.14 -1.58
CA ASP A 47 -0.43 -22.40 -2.29
C ASP A 47 -0.86 -23.51 -1.29
N THR A 48 -1.91 -24.25 -1.63
CA THR A 48 -2.60 -25.23 -0.76
C THR A 48 -1.66 -26.32 -0.21
N ARG A 49 -0.47 -26.45 -0.81
CA ARG A 49 0.59 -27.40 -0.47
C ARG A 49 1.38 -27.05 0.79
N THR A 50 1.41 -25.77 1.18
CA THR A 50 2.08 -25.33 2.41
C THR A 50 1.26 -25.72 3.64
N PHE A 51 -0.07 -25.64 3.54
CA PHE A 51 -1.01 -26.12 4.55
C PHE A 51 -0.90 -27.63 4.79
N ASP A 52 -0.84 -28.46 3.74
CA ASP A 52 -0.68 -29.91 3.87
C ASP A 52 0.63 -30.29 4.58
N ARG A 53 1.72 -29.57 4.32
CA ARG A 53 3.02 -29.84 4.94
C ARG A 53 3.07 -29.44 6.42
N ILE A 54 2.38 -28.36 6.78
CA ILE A 54 2.24 -27.92 8.17
C ILE A 54 1.30 -28.86 8.93
N ALA A 55 0.20 -29.30 8.31
CA ALA A 55 -0.74 -30.26 8.88
C ALA A 55 -0.08 -31.63 9.14
N VAL A 56 0.74 -32.13 8.22
CA VAL A 56 1.50 -33.38 8.41
C VAL A 56 2.57 -33.25 9.50
N ALA A 57 3.25 -32.11 9.59
CA ALA A 57 4.24 -31.85 10.64
C ALA A 57 3.61 -31.66 12.04
N GLN A 58 2.39 -31.13 12.11
CA GLN A 58 1.64 -30.94 13.36
C GLN A 58 0.86 -32.19 13.79
N ALA A 59 0.36 -33.01 12.85
CA ALA A 59 -0.26 -34.31 13.15
C ALA A 59 0.73 -35.31 13.78
N ALA A 60 2.03 -35.14 13.52
CA ALA A 60 3.08 -35.93 14.14
C ALA A 60 3.41 -35.52 15.58
N LYS A 61 2.97 -34.34 16.05
CA LYS A 61 3.40 -33.79 17.35
C LYS A 61 2.39 -33.97 18.49
N ASP A 62 1.08 -33.96 18.22
CA ASP A 62 0.09 -33.83 19.30
C ASP A 62 -1.05 -34.86 19.21
N ASN A 63 -0.97 -35.88 20.06
CA ASN A 63 -2.14 -36.55 20.61
C ASN A 63 -2.11 -36.24 22.11
N PRO A 64 -2.81 -35.17 22.56
CA PRO A 64 -4.22 -35.31 22.93
C PRO A 64 -5.11 -34.05 22.63
N SER A 65 -6.39 -34.29 22.29
CA SER A 65 -7.54 -33.33 22.35
C SER A 65 -7.40 -31.98 21.59
N PRO A 66 -7.76 -31.88 20.29
CA PRO A 66 -7.30 -30.78 19.43
C PRO A 66 -8.28 -29.61 19.16
N ASP A 67 -9.57 -29.72 19.42
CA ASP A 67 -10.53 -28.90 18.65
C ASP A 67 -10.81 -27.49 19.20
N ALA A 68 -10.77 -27.27 20.52
CA ALA A 68 -11.08 -25.96 21.10
C ALA A 68 -9.87 -25.00 21.09
N GLU A 69 -8.67 -25.52 21.39
CA GLU A 69 -7.46 -24.70 21.51
C GLU A 69 -6.90 -24.31 20.13
N LYS A 70 -6.90 -25.23 19.16
CA LYS A 70 -6.48 -24.92 17.78
C LYS A 70 -7.39 -23.88 17.12
N VAL A 71 -8.71 -23.98 17.30
CA VAL A 71 -9.69 -22.99 16.78
C VAL A 71 -9.51 -21.63 17.44
N SER A 72 -9.18 -21.58 18.74
CA SER A 72 -8.92 -20.32 19.45
C SER A 72 -7.64 -19.62 19.00
N ILE A 73 -6.59 -20.39 18.69
CA ILE A 73 -5.31 -19.84 18.22
C ILE A 73 -5.44 -19.37 16.77
N ASP A 74 -6.05 -20.17 15.90
CA ASP A 74 -6.23 -19.86 14.48
C ASP A 74 -7.06 -18.58 14.27
N SER A 75 -8.20 -18.48 14.94
CA SER A 75 -9.05 -17.27 14.93
C SER A 75 -8.33 -16.02 15.46
N SER A 76 -7.45 -16.17 16.46
CA SER A 76 -6.66 -15.05 17.00
C SER A 76 -5.56 -14.56 16.06
N LEU A 77 -5.02 -15.44 15.21
CA LEU A 77 -3.99 -15.11 14.23
C LEU A 77 -4.60 -14.44 12.98
N GLU A 78 -5.74 -14.94 12.51
CA GLU A 78 -6.51 -14.33 11.42
C GLU A 78 -6.99 -12.91 11.79
N GLU A 79 -7.44 -12.71 13.02
CA GLU A 79 -7.89 -11.39 13.47
C GLU A 79 -6.73 -10.38 13.53
N LYS A 80 -5.55 -10.79 14.01
CA LYS A 80 -4.35 -9.95 14.02
C LYS A 80 -3.85 -9.61 12.62
N SER A 81 -3.85 -10.58 11.70
CA SER A 81 -3.39 -10.35 10.32
C SER A 81 -4.33 -9.38 9.59
N PHE A 82 -5.64 -9.51 9.78
CA PHE A 82 -6.62 -8.55 9.27
C PHE A 82 -6.40 -7.16 9.86
N GLN A 83 -6.25 -7.04 11.19
CA GLN A 83 -6.01 -5.75 11.87
C GLN A 83 -4.76 -5.03 11.35
N GLN A 84 -3.68 -5.76 11.06
CA GLN A 84 -2.47 -5.18 10.51
C GLN A 84 -2.66 -4.69 9.07
N GLN A 85 -3.31 -5.49 8.22
CA GLN A 85 -3.57 -5.11 6.83
C GLN A 85 -4.51 -3.91 6.73
N ILE A 86 -5.59 -3.91 7.50
CA ILE A 86 -6.53 -2.78 7.52
C ILE A 86 -5.88 -1.53 8.13
N SER A 87 -5.01 -1.66 9.14
CA SER A 87 -4.30 -0.51 9.71
C SER A 87 -3.38 0.16 8.68
N ALA A 88 -2.59 -0.63 7.95
CA ALA A 88 -1.73 -0.09 6.88
C ALA A 88 -2.56 0.58 5.78
N PHE A 89 -3.67 -0.06 5.39
CA PHE A 89 -4.59 0.50 4.40
C PHE A 89 -5.22 1.82 4.86
N LEU A 90 -5.66 1.92 6.12
CA LEU A 90 -6.25 3.14 6.68
C LEU A 90 -5.23 4.29 6.75
N ILE A 91 -3.96 4.01 7.03
CA ILE A 91 -2.88 5.03 6.99
C ILE A 91 -2.69 5.53 5.56
N LEU A 92 -2.64 4.62 4.59
CA LEU A 92 -2.56 4.96 3.17
C LEU A 92 -3.76 5.80 2.73
N GLU A 93 -4.97 5.35 3.06
CA GLU A 93 -6.21 6.02 2.69
C GLU A 93 -6.32 7.40 3.33
N PHE A 94 -5.93 7.55 4.59
CA PHE A 94 -5.83 8.85 5.24
C PHE A 94 -4.90 9.78 4.49
N GLY A 95 -3.70 9.30 4.11
CA GLY A 95 -2.73 10.08 3.33
C GLY A 95 -3.30 10.53 1.99
N VAL A 96 -4.00 9.64 1.28
CA VAL A 96 -4.60 9.99 -0.03
C VAL A 96 -5.81 10.93 0.11
N ILE A 97 -6.68 10.72 1.10
CA ILE A 97 -7.80 11.63 1.38
C ILE A 97 -7.26 13.02 1.70
N PHE A 98 -6.25 13.11 2.57
CA PHE A 98 -5.63 14.37 2.94
C PHE A 98 -5.03 15.08 1.73
N HIS A 99 -4.29 14.36 0.89
CA HIS A 99 -3.77 14.89 -0.38
C HIS A 99 -4.88 15.41 -1.30
N SER A 100 -5.94 14.61 -1.44
CA SER A 100 -7.08 14.89 -2.32
C SER A 100 -7.87 16.12 -1.90
N VAL A 101 -7.92 16.44 -0.60
CA VAL A 101 -8.52 17.69 -0.10
C VAL A 101 -7.73 18.90 -0.59
N ILE A 102 -6.40 18.88 -0.49
CA ILE A 102 -5.55 20.01 -0.88
C ILE A 102 -5.64 20.22 -2.39
N ILE A 103 -5.54 19.13 -3.17
CA ILE A 103 -5.71 19.16 -4.63
C ILE A 103 -7.08 19.71 -5.02
N GLY A 104 -8.15 19.21 -4.39
CA GLY A 104 -9.52 19.66 -4.69
C GLY A 104 -9.75 21.13 -4.37
N LEU A 105 -9.18 21.63 -3.26
CA LEU A 105 -9.23 23.04 -2.88
C LEU A 105 -8.47 23.91 -3.88
N ASN A 106 -7.27 23.48 -4.28
CA ASN A 106 -6.46 24.18 -5.28
C ASN A 106 -7.20 24.26 -6.62
N LEU A 107 -7.80 23.16 -7.08
CA LEU A 107 -8.61 23.16 -8.30
C LEU A 107 -9.87 24.02 -8.18
N GLY A 108 -10.56 23.98 -7.04
CA GLY A 108 -11.78 24.78 -6.82
C GLY A 108 -11.53 26.29 -6.73
N THR A 109 -10.29 26.70 -6.48
CA THR A 109 -9.85 28.10 -6.50
C THR A 109 -9.04 28.47 -7.74
N ALA A 110 -8.85 27.52 -8.67
CA ALA A 110 -8.12 27.76 -9.92
C ALA A 110 -8.91 28.73 -10.81
N GLY A 111 -8.18 29.66 -11.43
CA GLY A 111 -8.73 30.64 -12.35
C GLY A 111 -8.71 30.11 -13.79
N ASP A 112 -7.88 30.73 -14.62
CA ASP A 112 -7.75 30.39 -16.03
C ASP A 112 -7.14 28.98 -16.24
N GLU A 113 -6.39 28.48 -15.26
CA GLU A 113 -5.75 27.16 -15.27
C GLU A 113 -6.76 26.01 -15.15
N PHE A 114 -8.00 26.27 -14.73
CA PHE A 114 -9.02 25.24 -14.53
C PHE A 114 -9.22 24.36 -15.77
N SER A 115 -9.23 24.96 -16.97
CA SER A 115 -9.46 24.23 -18.23
C SER A 115 -8.38 23.19 -18.53
N THR A 116 -7.18 23.37 -17.99
CA THR A 116 -6.06 22.43 -18.14
C THR A 116 -5.96 21.50 -16.93
N LEU A 117 -6.08 22.04 -15.71
CA LEU A 117 -5.94 21.28 -14.47
C LEU A 117 -7.06 20.26 -14.26
N TYR A 118 -8.31 20.59 -14.63
CA TYR A 118 -9.44 19.71 -14.38
C TYR A 118 -9.32 18.36 -15.12
N PRO A 119 -9.10 18.31 -16.45
CA PRO A 119 -8.89 17.04 -17.15
C PRO A 119 -7.72 16.23 -16.60
N VAL A 120 -6.60 16.90 -16.29
CA VAL A 120 -5.39 16.24 -15.77
C VAL A 120 -5.66 15.62 -14.40
N LEU A 121 -6.36 16.32 -13.51
CA LEU A 121 -6.71 15.82 -12.19
C LEU A 121 -7.76 14.71 -12.22
N VAL A 122 -8.68 14.70 -13.19
CA VAL A 122 -9.59 13.56 -13.38
C VAL A 122 -8.80 12.28 -13.68
N PHE A 123 -7.80 12.34 -14.56
CA PHE A 123 -6.96 11.18 -14.84
C PHE A 123 -6.07 10.81 -13.66
N HIS A 124 -5.47 11.79 -12.98
CA HIS A 124 -4.66 11.58 -11.78
C HIS A 124 -5.46 10.83 -10.70
N GLN A 125 -6.64 11.37 -10.35
CA GLN A 125 -7.51 10.78 -9.34
C GLN A 125 -8.03 9.41 -9.77
N SER A 126 -8.26 9.19 -11.07
CA SER A 126 -8.65 7.87 -11.56
C SER A 126 -7.53 6.84 -11.35
N PHE A 127 -6.27 7.19 -11.60
CA PHE A 127 -5.14 6.29 -11.39
C PHE A 127 -4.86 6.02 -9.91
N GLU A 128 -4.94 7.04 -9.06
CA GLU A 128 -4.85 6.85 -7.61
C GLU A 128 -5.99 5.97 -7.08
N GLY A 129 -7.22 6.19 -7.54
CA GLY A 129 -8.39 5.41 -7.15
C GLY A 129 -8.30 3.95 -7.59
N LEU A 130 -7.77 3.68 -8.78
CA LEU A 130 -7.46 2.31 -9.23
C LEU A 130 -6.42 1.64 -8.33
N GLY A 131 -5.39 2.37 -7.91
CA GLY A 131 -4.35 1.87 -7.00
C GLY A 131 -4.92 1.47 -5.63
N ILE A 132 -5.71 2.36 -5.01
CA ILE A 132 -6.41 2.07 -3.75
C ILE A 132 -7.38 0.90 -3.92
N GLY A 133 -8.17 0.89 -4.99
CA GLY A 133 -9.15 -0.18 -5.26
C GLY A 133 -8.48 -1.56 -5.39
N ALA A 134 -7.36 -1.64 -6.10
CA ALA A 134 -6.59 -2.87 -6.20
C ALA A 134 -6.07 -3.33 -4.84
N ARG A 135 -5.56 -2.42 -4.00
CA ARG A 135 -5.10 -2.77 -2.64
C ARG A 135 -6.24 -3.18 -1.72
N MET A 136 -7.37 -2.49 -1.78
CA MET A 136 -8.56 -2.83 -0.99
C MET A 136 -9.09 -4.22 -1.37
N SER A 137 -9.06 -4.60 -2.65
CA SER A 137 -9.51 -5.92 -3.11
C SER A 137 -8.67 -7.09 -2.59
N ALA A 138 -7.41 -6.83 -2.18
CA ALA A 138 -6.52 -7.85 -1.64
C ALA A 138 -6.72 -8.09 -0.13
N ILE A 139 -7.52 -7.25 0.56
CA ILE A 139 -7.77 -7.38 2.00
C ILE A 139 -8.99 -8.29 2.21
N PRO A 140 -8.86 -9.40 2.96
CA PRO A 140 -9.98 -10.29 3.24
C PRO A 140 -10.87 -9.69 4.34
N PHE A 141 -11.87 -8.90 3.95
CA PHE A 141 -12.83 -8.32 4.90
C PHE A 141 -13.75 -9.39 5.49
N PRO A 142 -13.80 -9.56 6.83
CA PRO A 142 -14.72 -10.51 7.43
C PRO A 142 -16.17 -10.02 7.30
N ASN A 143 -17.12 -10.95 7.18
CA ASN A 143 -18.55 -10.65 6.92
C ASN A 143 -19.15 -9.60 7.89
N ARG A 144 -18.66 -9.53 9.14
CA ARG A 144 -19.06 -8.54 10.14
C ARG A 144 -18.78 -7.07 9.75
N VAL A 145 -17.79 -6.82 8.89
CA VAL A 145 -17.39 -5.46 8.42
C VAL A 145 -17.46 -5.32 6.91
N SER A 146 -18.31 -6.10 6.24
CA SER A 146 -18.47 -6.05 4.77
C SER A 146 -18.96 -4.69 4.22
N TRP A 147 -19.44 -3.79 5.08
CA TRP A 147 -19.82 -2.43 4.72
C TRP A 147 -18.62 -1.47 4.63
N MET A 148 -17.52 -1.80 5.31
CA MET A 148 -16.35 -0.92 5.44
C MET A 148 -15.70 -0.57 4.09
N PRO A 149 -15.48 -1.51 3.14
CA PRO A 149 -14.90 -1.18 1.84
C PRO A 149 -15.74 -0.16 1.06
N TRP A 150 -17.08 -0.27 1.13
CA TRP A 150 -17.98 0.67 0.47
C TRP A 150 -17.89 2.07 1.07
N PHE A 151 -17.78 2.16 2.40
CA PHE A 151 -17.61 3.42 3.10
C PHE A 151 -16.27 4.09 2.74
N LEU A 152 -15.19 3.32 2.71
CA LEU A 152 -13.84 3.80 2.36
C LEU A 152 -13.80 4.27 0.89
N CYS A 153 -14.37 3.49 -0.03
CA CYS A 153 -14.49 3.89 -1.43
C CYS A 153 -15.33 5.17 -1.61
N ALA A 154 -16.42 5.32 -0.86
CA ALA A 154 -17.23 6.53 -0.87
C ALA A 154 -16.49 7.72 -0.25
N GLY A 155 -15.75 7.51 0.83
CA GLY A 155 -14.89 8.51 1.47
C GLY A 155 -13.89 9.08 0.48
N TYR A 156 -13.12 8.22 -0.18
CA TYR A 156 -12.20 8.62 -1.24
C TYR A 156 -12.91 9.35 -2.39
N GLY A 157 -13.97 8.76 -2.95
CA GLY A 157 -14.65 9.31 -4.13
C GLY A 157 -15.37 10.64 -3.90
N LEU A 158 -15.86 10.90 -2.69
CA LEU A 158 -16.55 12.14 -2.33
C LEU A 158 -15.61 13.25 -1.86
N THR A 159 -14.40 12.91 -1.41
CA THR A 159 -13.45 13.88 -0.85
C THR A 159 -13.12 14.99 -1.85
N THR A 160 -12.71 14.65 -3.07
CA THR A 160 -12.29 15.64 -4.08
C THR A 160 -13.46 16.55 -4.53
N PRO A 161 -14.66 16.03 -4.86
CA PRO A 161 -15.82 16.89 -5.16
C PRO A 161 -16.21 17.83 -4.02
N ILE A 162 -16.18 17.36 -2.76
CA ILE A 162 -16.48 18.19 -1.59
C ILE A 162 -15.41 19.30 -1.45
N ALA A 163 -14.14 18.96 -1.59
CA ALA A 163 -13.04 19.93 -1.51
C ALA A 163 -13.12 20.99 -2.63
N ILE A 164 -13.48 20.59 -3.86
CA ILE A 164 -13.74 21.53 -4.97
C ILE A 164 -14.90 22.46 -4.63
N ALA A 165 -16.01 21.94 -4.09
CA ALA A 165 -17.16 22.74 -3.70
C ALA A 165 -16.80 23.77 -2.62
N ILE A 166 -16.00 23.38 -1.63
CA ILE A 166 -15.46 24.27 -0.60
C ILE A 166 -14.55 25.33 -1.24
N GLY A 167 -13.63 24.94 -2.12
CA GLY A 167 -12.74 25.86 -2.84
C GLY A 167 -13.52 26.90 -3.65
N LEU A 168 -14.56 26.47 -4.37
CA LEU A 168 -15.46 27.36 -5.12
C LEU A 168 -16.20 28.36 -4.22
N GLY A 169 -16.56 27.96 -3.01
CA GLY A 169 -17.19 28.83 -2.01
C GLY A 169 -16.20 29.84 -1.41
N LEU A 170 -14.95 29.44 -1.22
CA LEU A 170 -13.90 30.28 -0.65
C LEU A 170 -13.21 31.18 -1.71
N ARG A 171 -13.38 30.92 -3.00
CA ARG A 171 -12.65 31.57 -4.10
C ARG A 171 -12.67 33.11 -4.10
N THR A 172 -13.69 33.74 -3.51
CA THR A 172 -13.83 35.20 -3.47
C THR A 172 -13.17 35.83 -2.24
N THR A 173 -12.94 35.04 -1.19
CA THR A 173 -12.41 35.50 0.11
C THR A 173 -10.98 35.01 0.34
N TYR A 174 -10.63 33.86 -0.23
CA TYR A 174 -9.31 33.25 -0.14
C TYR A 174 -8.44 33.67 -1.33
N ASN A 175 -7.32 34.34 -1.03
CA ASN A 175 -6.29 34.61 -2.05
C ASN A 175 -5.28 33.45 -2.05
N SER A 176 -5.48 32.48 -2.95
CA SER A 176 -4.60 31.35 -3.17
C SER A 176 -3.18 31.76 -3.59
N GLY A 177 -2.98 32.96 -4.13
CA GLY A 177 -1.67 33.52 -4.47
C GLY A 177 -0.92 34.19 -3.32
N SER A 178 -1.48 34.24 -2.10
CA SER A 178 -0.82 34.83 -0.94
C SER A 178 0.38 34.01 -0.46
N PHE A 179 1.44 34.67 0.02
CA PHE A 179 2.61 33.99 0.58
C PHE A 179 2.25 33.02 1.71
N THR A 180 1.33 33.43 2.61
CA THR A 180 0.92 32.57 3.73
C THR A 180 0.15 31.34 3.25
N ALA A 181 -0.72 31.51 2.23
CA ALA A 181 -1.45 30.41 1.60
C ALA A 181 -0.49 29.40 0.99
N ASN A 182 0.48 29.87 0.21
CA ASN A 182 1.48 29.02 -0.43
C ASN A 182 2.38 28.29 0.58
N VAL A 183 2.78 28.94 1.68
CA VAL A 183 3.57 28.29 2.74
C VAL A 183 2.77 27.20 3.43
N VAL A 184 1.51 27.48 3.79
CA VAL A 184 0.65 26.48 4.45
C VAL A 184 0.38 25.30 3.52
N SER A 185 -0.05 25.56 2.28
CA SER A 185 -0.27 24.50 1.29
C SER A 185 1.00 23.68 1.05
N GLY A 186 2.15 24.33 0.87
CA GLY A 186 3.42 23.64 0.66
C GLY A 186 3.85 22.75 1.84
N VAL A 187 3.63 23.19 3.08
CA VAL A 187 3.91 22.36 4.27
C VAL A 187 2.96 21.16 4.32
N LEU A 188 1.66 21.38 4.14
CA LEU A 188 0.67 20.30 4.16
C LEU A 188 0.92 19.30 3.01
N ASP A 189 1.22 19.77 1.81
CA ASP A 189 1.57 18.95 0.66
C ASP A 189 2.87 18.15 0.90
N SER A 190 3.88 18.74 1.55
CA SER A 190 5.13 18.02 1.86
C SER A 190 4.92 16.88 2.86
N ILE A 191 4.06 17.07 3.86
CA ILE A 191 3.69 16.05 4.83
C ILE A 191 2.90 14.94 4.13
N SER A 192 1.93 15.33 3.30
CA SER A 192 1.13 14.41 2.50
C SER A 192 2.01 13.56 1.58
N ALA A 193 2.92 14.20 0.84
CA ALA A 193 3.86 13.53 -0.06
C ALA A 193 4.78 12.57 0.71
N GLY A 194 5.24 12.95 1.91
CA GLY A 194 6.05 12.07 2.76
C GLY A 194 5.32 10.78 3.14
N ILE A 195 4.06 10.90 3.57
CA ILE A 195 3.21 9.74 3.91
C ILE A 195 3.01 8.87 2.67
N LEU A 196 2.62 9.46 1.53
CA LEU A 196 2.37 8.71 0.29
C LEU A 196 3.62 8.04 -0.28
N VAL A 197 4.79 8.65 -0.15
CA VAL A 197 6.06 8.03 -0.55
C VAL A 197 6.40 6.86 0.37
N TYR A 198 6.19 7.00 1.69
CA TYR A 198 6.41 5.90 2.62
C TYR A 198 5.47 4.73 2.35
N THR A 199 4.16 4.97 2.26
CA THR A 199 3.16 3.93 2.03
C THR A 199 3.38 3.29 0.65
N GLY A 200 3.64 4.10 -0.38
CA GLY A 200 3.91 3.64 -1.74
C GLY A 200 5.17 2.80 -1.88
N LEU A 201 6.30 3.21 -1.29
CA LEU A 201 7.56 2.46 -1.42
C LEU A 201 7.67 1.30 -0.42
N VAL A 202 7.33 1.52 0.85
CA VAL A 202 7.57 0.57 1.94
C VAL A 202 6.40 -0.40 2.10
N GLU A 203 5.16 0.10 2.15
CA GLU A 203 4.01 -0.77 2.40
C GLU A 203 3.50 -1.47 1.15
N LEU A 204 3.63 -0.82 -0.02
CA LEU A 204 3.14 -1.36 -1.29
C LEU A 204 4.24 -2.01 -2.14
N LEU A 205 5.31 -1.29 -2.48
CA LEU A 205 6.35 -1.80 -3.39
C LEU A 205 7.26 -2.84 -2.73
N ALA A 206 7.81 -2.54 -1.54
CA ALA A 206 8.71 -3.48 -0.87
C ALA A 206 7.99 -4.78 -0.49
N ARG A 207 6.71 -4.72 -0.12
CA ARG A 207 5.92 -5.93 0.15
C ARG A 207 5.67 -6.77 -1.09
N ASP A 208 5.39 -6.14 -2.23
CA ASP A 208 5.15 -6.85 -3.49
C ASP A 208 6.42 -7.45 -4.11
N PHE A 209 7.57 -6.77 -4.00
CA PHE A 209 8.82 -7.15 -4.68
C PHE A 209 9.85 -7.84 -3.77
N LEU A 210 10.01 -7.38 -2.52
CA LEU A 210 11.07 -7.83 -1.62
C LEU A 210 10.66 -9.04 -0.78
N PHE A 211 9.40 -9.06 -0.32
CA PHE A 211 8.90 -10.10 0.59
C PHE A 211 8.16 -11.24 -0.11
N ASN A 212 8.20 -11.30 -1.45
CA ASN A 212 7.56 -12.37 -2.22
C ASN A 212 8.61 -13.32 -2.84
N PRO A 213 9.05 -14.37 -2.11
CA PRO A 213 10.14 -15.26 -2.54
C PRO A 213 9.85 -16.05 -3.82
N GLU A 214 8.57 -16.16 -4.23
CA GLU A 214 8.20 -16.81 -5.50
C GLU A 214 8.56 -15.96 -6.73
N LEU A 215 8.68 -14.64 -6.58
CA LEU A 215 9.07 -13.74 -7.68
C LEU A 215 10.57 -13.81 -8.00
N SER A 216 11.42 -14.25 -7.06
CA SER A 216 12.85 -14.45 -7.31
C SER A 216 13.10 -15.58 -8.33
N HIS A 217 12.22 -16.59 -8.34
CA HIS A 217 12.33 -17.72 -9.27
C HIS A 217 11.82 -17.41 -10.68
N ASP A 218 10.75 -16.60 -10.83
CA ASP A 218 10.18 -16.26 -12.15
C ASP A 218 10.56 -14.86 -12.65
N LYS A 219 11.74 -14.79 -13.27
CA LYS A 219 12.32 -13.55 -13.83
C LYS A 219 11.44 -12.86 -14.87
N LYS A 220 10.56 -13.59 -15.57
CA LYS A 220 9.66 -12.99 -16.57
C LYS A 220 8.55 -12.20 -15.89
N ARG A 221 7.93 -12.78 -14.86
CA ARG A 221 6.91 -12.12 -14.04
C ARG A 221 7.47 -10.90 -13.31
N LEU A 222 8.66 -11.03 -12.72
CA LEU A 222 9.36 -9.92 -12.07
C LEU A 222 9.65 -8.76 -13.03
N THR A 223 10.21 -9.05 -14.21
CA THR A 223 10.49 -8.02 -15.22
C THR A 223 9.20 -7.34 -15.69
N PHE A 224 8.12 -8.10 -15.90
CA PHE A 224 6.83 -7.54 -16.27
C PHE A 224 6.28 -6.57 -15.20
N MET A 225 6.33 -6.96 -13.92
CA MET A 225 5.91 -6.09 -12.81
C MET A 225 6.73 -4.79 -12.73
N ILE A 226 8.05 -4.87 -12.87
CA ILE A 226 8.92 -3.67 -12.89
C ILE A 226 8.55 -2.77 -14.06
N CYS A 227 8.35 -3.32 -15.25
CA CYS A 227 7.90 -2.55 -16.42
C CYS A 227 6.56 -1.86 -16.18
N CYS A 228 5.60 -2.53 -15.54
CA CYS A 228 4.30 -1.93 -15.18
C CYS A 228 4.46 -0.76 -14.19
N VAL A 229 5.29 -0.89 -13.16
CA VAL A 229 5.56 0.20 -12.20
C VAL A 229 6.22 1.40 -12.89
N LEU A 230 7.22 1.15 -13.74
CA LEU A 230 7.87 2.22 -14.50
C LEU A 230 6.91 2.90 -15.47
N LEU A 231 6.04 2.14 -16.13
CA LEU A 231 5.02 2.67 -17.03
C LEU A 231 4.01 3.53 -16.26
N GLY A 232 3.50 3.07 -15.12
CA GLY A 232 2.62 3.86 -14.26
C GLY A 232 3.28 5.16 -13.79
N THR A 233 4.54 5.09 -13.38
CA THR A 233 5.33 6.26 -12.99
C THR A 233 5.50 7.24 -14.16
N ALA A 234 5.77 6.74 -15.37
CA ALA A 234 5.91 7.57 -16.56
C ALA A 234 4.58 8.26 -16.95
N VAL A 235 3.45 7.56 -16.84
CA VAL A 235 2.12 8.13 -17.08
C VAL A 235 1.81 9.22 -16.07
N MET A 236 2.04 8.98 -14.77
CA MET A 236 1.81 9.99 -13.73
C MET A 236 2.74 11.20 -13.88
N ALA A 237 3.99 11.00 -14.29
CA ALA A 237 4.93 12.08 -14.58
C ALA A 237 4.50 12.90 -15.81
N LEU A 238 3.91 12.27 -16.84
CA LEU A 238 3.39 12.96 -18.02
C LEU A 238 2.18 13.82 -17.67
N LEU A 239 1.28 13.31 -16.83
CA LEU A 239 0.18 14.11 -16.28
C LEU A 239 0.71 15.31 -15.48
N GLY A 240 1.69 15.09 -14.61
CA GLY A 240 2.31 16.16 -13.83
C GLY A 240 3.05 17.22 -14.66
N LYS A 241 3.46 16.91 -15.90
CA LYS A 241 4.02 17.90 -16.83
C LYS A 241 2.94 18.81 -17.45
N TRP A 242 1.71 18.32 -17.53
CA TRP A 242 0.59 19.02 -18.16
C TRP A 242 -0.33 19.72 -17.15
N ALA A 243 -0.28 19.33 -15.87
CA ALA A 243 -0.79 20.12 -14.76
C ALA A 243 0.09 21.37 -14.55
#